data_AF-A0A6P2C7M5-F1
#
_entry.id   AF-A0A6P2C7M5-F1
#
_cell.length_a   1.000
_cell.length_b   1.000
_cell.length_c   1.000
_cell.angle_alpha   90.00
_cell.angle_beta   90.00
_cell.angle_gamma   90.00
#
_symmetry.space_group_name_H-M   'P 1'
#
loop_
_entity.id
_entity.type
_entity.pdbx_description
1 polymer ?
#
loop_
_entity_poly.entity_id
_entity_poly.type
_entity_poly.pdbx_seq_one_letter_code
_entity_poly.pdbx_strand_id
1 'polypeptide(L)' 'MICELGAAGTTLDDVGCDEAMAVLHIYVDLAAAGQDPAERYPGVAAHFAACGACAEDFAGLLMAAASD' A
#
# COMPACT_ATOMS: atom_id res chain seq x y z
N MET A 1 15.88 13.77 10.51
CA MET A 1 15.03 13.34 11.63
C MET A 1 13.72 14.12 11.54
N ILE A 2 12.84 13.72 10.62
CA ILE A 2 11.45 14.17 10.52
C ILE A 2 10.60 12.96 10.10
N CYS A 3 10.31 12.10 11.07
CA CYS A 3 9.34 11.01 10.94
C CYS A 3 8.03 11.37 11.65
N GLU A 4 7.55 12.62 11.53
CA GLU A 4 6.54 13.17 12.45
C GLU A 4 5.21 13.60 11.80
N LEU A 5 4.73 12.96 10.73
CA LEU A 5 3.32 13.09 10.33
C LEU A 5 2.79 11.79 9.68
N GLY A 6 2.91 10.67 10.40
CA GLY A 6 2.00 9.55 10.22
C GLY A 6 0.65 9.92 10.82
N ALA A 7 -0.18 10.66 10.08
CA ALA A 7 -1.63 10.79 10.25
C ALA A 7 -2.16 11.95 9.39
N ALA A 8 -2.56 11.64 8.17
CA ALA A 8 -3.79 12.18 7.60
C ALA A 8 -4.09 11.38 6.36
N GLY A 9 -4.93 10.35 6.51
CA GLY A 9 -5.76 9.95 5.39
C GLY A 9 -6.50 11.19 4.91
N THR A 10 -6.06 11.74 3.78
CA THR A 10 -6.55 13.03 3.28
C THR A 10 -7.95 12.90 2.68
N THR A 11 -8.47 11.67 2.61
CA THR A 11 -9.78 11.29 2.08
C THR A 11 -10.44 10.25 2.98
N LEU A 12 -11.77 10.17 2.93
CA LEU A 12 -12.58 9.29 3.79
C LEU A 12 -12.25 7.79 3.66
N ASP A 13 -11.58 7.41 2.58
CA ASP A 13 -11.31 6.02 2.21
C ASP A 13 -9.91 5.57 2.64
N ASP A 14 -8.99 6.49 2.93
CA ASP A 14 -7.60 6.18 3.28
C ASP A 14 -7.50 5.48 4.65
N VAL A 15 -6.91 4.30 4.68
CA VAL A 15 -6.78 3.46 5.88
C VAL A 15 -5.60 3.83 6.79
N GLY A 16 -4.70 4.70 6.33
CA GLY A 16 -3.47 5.08 7.02
C GLY A 16 -2.33 4.06 6.89
N CYS A 17 -1.14 4.48 7.32
CA CYS A 17 0.11 3.72 7.14
C CYS A 17 0.07 2.36 7.86
N ASP A 18 -0.34 2.32 9.13
CA ASP A 18 -0.31 1.10 9.94
C ASP A 18 -1.16 -0.02 9.31
N GLU A 19 -2.40 0.30 8.88
CA GLU A 19 -3.28 -0.67 8.26
C GLU A 19 -2.79 -1.08 6.86
N ALA A 20 -2.32 -0.11 6.06
CA ALA A 20 -1.74 -0.41 4.74
C ALA A 20 -0.53 -1.36 4.84
N MET A 21 0.37 -1.13 5.80
CA MET A 21 1.54 -1.99 6.02
C MET A 21 1.17 -3.36 6.58
N ALA A 22 0.15 -3.44 7.45
CA ALA A 22 -0.32 -4.70 8.01
C ALA A 22 -0.82 -5.68 6.94
N VAL A 23 -1.47 -5.17 5.88
CA VAL A 23 -2.01 -5.99 4.78
C VAL A 23 -1.13 -6.00 3.53
N LEU A 24 0.00 -5.29 3.53
CA LEU A 24 0.85 -5.09 2.35
C LEU A 24 1.26 -6.41 1.68
N HIS A 25 1.61 -7.42 2.47
CA HIS A 25 1.97 -8.75 1.96
C HIS A 25 0.83 -9.38 1.13
N ILE A 26 -0.42 -9.30 1.59
CA ILE A 26 -1.60 -9.81 0.87
C ILE A 26 -1.83 -8.99 -0.40
N TYR A 27 -1.69 -7.67 -0.30
CA TYR A 27 -1.87 -6.77 -1.43
C TYR A 27 -0.84 -7.07 -2.55
N VAL A 28 0.42 -7.33 -2.19
CA VAL A 28 1.49 -7.76 -3.11
C VAL A 28 1.19 -9.11 -3.74
N ASP A 29 0.77 -10.11 -2.94
CA ASP A 29 0.42 -11.44 -3.45
C ASP A 29 -0.67 -11.37 -4.53
N LEU A 30 -1.73 -10.61 -4.27
CA LEU A 30 -2.82 -10.39 -5.23
C LEU A 30 -2.33 -9.71 -6.51
N ALA A 31 -1.51 -8.66 -6.38
CA ALA A 31 -0.93 -7.96 -7.54
C ALA A 31 0.01 -8.87 -8.35
N ALA A 32 0.86 -9.64 -7.69
CA ALA A 32 1.78 -10.58 -8.32
C ALA A 32 1.03 -11.72 -9.04
N ALA A 33 -0.11 -12.14 -8.51
CA ALA A 33 -1.03 -13.08 -9.16
C ALA A 33 -1.81 -12.48 -10.36
N GLY A 34 -1.59 -11.20 -10.69
CA GLY A 34 -2.28 -10.50 -11.77
C GLY A 34 -3.73 -10.12 -11.45
N GLN A 35 -4.12 -10.15 -10.17
CA GLN A 35 -5.42 -9.67 -9.72
C GLN A 35 -5.36 -8.16 -9.46
N ASP A 36 -6.53 -7.52 -9.37
CA ASP A 36 -6.62 -6.12 -8.94
C ASP A 36 -6.90 -6.04 -7.43
N PRO A 37 -5.86 -5.84 -6.60
CA PRO A 37 -6.05 -5.69 -5.16
C PRO A 37 -6.82 -4.42 -4.78
N ALA A 38 -6.89 -3.39 -5.65
CA ALA A 38 -7.60 -2.16 -5.37
C ALA A 38 -9.13 -2.37 -5.30
N GLU A 39 -9.68 -3.34 -6.03
CA GLU A 39 -11.10 -3.71 -5.92
C GLU A 39 -11.44 -4.30 -4.53
N ARG A 40 -10.47 -4.98 -3.91
CA ARG A 40 -10.65 -5.63 -2.60
C ARG A 40 -10.26 -4.73 -1.43
N TYR A 41 -9.28 -3.86 -1.63
CA TYR A 41 -8.73 -2.96 -0.63
C TYR A 41 -8.68 -1.51 -1.16
N PRO A 42 -9.84 -0.88 -1.45
CA PRO A 42 -9.89 0.45 -2.03
C PRO A 42 -9.19 1.49 -1.15
N GLY A 43 -9.30 1.34 0.17
CA GLY A 43 -8.65 2.27 1.10
C GLY A 43 -7.13 2.14 1.20
N VAL A 44 -6.58 0.96 0.92
CA VAL A 44 -5.12 0.76 0.79
C VAL A 44 -4.63 1.38 -0.52
N ALA A 45 -5.40 1.23 -1.60
CA ALA A 45 -5.11 1.89 -2.88
C ALA A 45 -5.15 3.43 -2.74
N ALA A 46 -6.14 3.96 -2.02
CA ALA A 46 -6.22 5.37 -1.68
C ALA A 46 -4.97 5.83 -0.91
N HIS A 47 -4.50 5.01 0.03
CA HIS A 47 -3.29 5.30 0.80
C HIS A 47 -2.03 5.32 -0.06
N PHE A 48 -1.81 4.36 -0.95
CA PHE A 48 -0.67 4.40 -1.87
C PHE A 48 -0.71 5.60 -2.82
N ALA A 49 -1.90 6.08 -3.18
CA ALA A 49 -2.03 7.32 -3.95
C ALA A 49 -1.67 8.57 -3.14
N ALA A 50 -1.81 8.54 -1.81
CA ALA A 50 -1.54 9.66 -0.91
C ALA A 50 -0.14 9.64 -0.27
N CYS A 51 0.44 8.45 -0.04
CA CYS A 51 1.68 8.23 0.69
C CYS A 51 2.75 7.62 -0.21
N GLY A 52 3.69 8.46 -0.66
CA GLY A 52 4.78 8.03 -1.55
C GLY A 52 5.67 6.93 -0.97
N ALA A 53 5.99 7.01 0.33
CA ALA A 53 6.84 6.01 0.98
C ALA A 53 6.21 4.61 0.96
N CYS A 54 4.93 4.49 1.33
CA CYS A 54 4.24 3.20 1.30
C CYS A 54 4.04 2.67 -0.13
N ALA A 55 3.87 3.56 -1.12
CA ALA A 55 3.82 3.17 -2.53
C ALA A 55 5.17 2.63 -3.04
N GLU A 56 6.29 3.23 -2.60
CA GLU A 56 7.64 2.73 -2.92
C GLU A 56 7.90 1.37 -2.29
N ASP A 57 7.51 1.16 -1.02
CA ASP A 57 7.59 -0.15 -0.36
C ASP A 57 6.79 -1.22 -1.13
N PHE A 58 5.56 -0.90 -1.53
CA PHE A 58 4.73 -1.78 -2.36
C PHE A 58 5.41 -2.13 -3.69
N ALA A 59 5.90 -1.13 -4.42
CA ALA A 59 6.58 -1.36 -5.69
C ALA A 59 7.84 -2.23 -5.54
N GLY A 60 8.63 -2.00 -4.49
CA GLY A 60 9.81 -2.78 -4.17
C GLY A 60 9.49 -4.26 -3.91
N LEU A 61 8.48 -4.52 -3.07
CA LEU A 61 8.03 -5.87 -2.78
C LEU A 61 7.43 -6.57 -4.00
N LEU A 62 6.65 -5.85 -4.82
CA LEU A 62 6.08 -6.41 -6.04
C LEU A 62 7.16 -6.83 -7.04
N MET A 63 8.19 -6.01 -7.23
CA MET A 63 9.33 -6.38 -8.08
C MET A 63 10.07 -7.61 -7.54
N ALA A 64 10.25 -7.70 -6.22
CA ALA A 64 10.88 -8.85 -5.59
C ALA A 64 10.05 -10.13 -5.79
N ALA A 65 8.73 -10.06 -5.57
CA ALA A 65 7.82 -11.19 -5.75
C ALA A 65 7.72 -11.65 -7.21
N ALA A 66 7.87 -10.74 -8.18
CA ALA A 66 7.86 -11.07 -9.61
C ALA A 66 9.19 -11.65 -10.12
N SER A 67 10.25 -11.62 -9.31
CA SER A 67 11.60 -12.10 -9.67
C SER A 67 11.92 -13.49 -9.10
N ASP A 68 10.98 -14.09 -8.35
CA ASP A 68 11.02 -15.46 -7.83
C ASP A 68 10.36 -16.44 -8.82
#